data_AF-W1YD53-F1
#
_entry.id   AF-W1YD53-F1
#
_cell.length_a   1.000
_cell.length_b   1.000
_cell.length_c   1.000
_cell.angle_alpha   90.00
_cell.angle_beta   90.00
_cell.angle_gamma   90.00
#
_symmetry.space_group_name_H-M   'P 1'
#
loop_
_entity.id
_entity.type
_entity.pdbx_description
1 polymer ?
#
loop_
_entity_poly.entity_id
_entity_poly.type
_entity_poly.pdbx_seq_one_letter_code
_entity_poly.pdbx_strand_id
1 'polypeptide(L)' 'DRLENETDLGVSQGTLYPLLNRLRRGDLVSTEWQESPSGPPRKIYRLTAAGRGHLTELIDEWSRIAAAV' A
#
# COMPACT_ATOMS: atom_id res chain seq x y z
N ASP A 1 -9.81 13.83 -3.67
CA ASP A 1 -8.46 13.66 -3.12
C ASP A 1 -8.53 13.10 -1.70
N ARG A 2 -8.93 11.83 -1.57
CA ARG A 2 -9.38 11.27 -0.30
C ARG A 2 -8.25 10.62 0.50
N LEU A 3 -7.15 10.22 -0.16
CA LEU A 3 -6.02 9.55 0.47
C LEU A 3 -5.09 10.52 1.20
N GLU A 4 -4.84 11.72 0.65
CA GLU A 4 -4.05 12.74 1.35
C GLU A 4 -4.74 13.26 2.62
N ASN A 5 -6.08 13.20 2.68
CA ASN A 5 -6.86 13.67 3.83
C ASN A 5 -7.23 12.56 4.85
N GLU A 6 -7.06 11.28 4.51
CA GLU A 6 -7.41 10.14 5.39
C GLU A 6 -6.18 9.52 6.07
N THR A 7 -4.95 9.85 5.64
CA THR A 7 -3.73 9.32 6.24
C THR A 7 -2.85 10.44 6.80
N ASP A 8 -2.50 10.36 8.08
CA ASP A 8 -1.55 11.25 8.77
C ASP A 8 -0.08 11.07 8.28
N LEU A 9 0.11 10.34 7.18
CA LEU A 9 1.40 9.91 6.64
C LEU A 9 2.09 10.99 5.79
N GLY A 10 1.40 12.08 5.44
CA GLY A 10 1.98 13.18 4.66
C GLY A 10 2.53 12.78 3.28
N VAL A 11 2.06 11.68 2.69
CA VAL A 11 2.60 11.13 1.44
C VAL A 11 1.98 11.84 0.24
N SER A 12 2.80 12.52 -0.55
CA SER A 12 2.34 13.14 -1.81
C SER A 12 1.92 12.09 -2.84
N GLN A 13 0.98 12.45 -3.73
CA GLN A 13 0.63 11.65 -4.92
C GLN A 13 1.87 11.21 -5.74
N GLY A 14 2.88 12.09 -5.85
CA GLY A 14 4.12 11.83 -6.58
C GLY A 14 4.98 10.72 -5.98
N THR A 15 4.81 10.42 -4.70
CA THR A 15 5.51 9.33 -4.00
C THR A 15 4.66 8.07 -3.92
N LEU A 16 3.33 8.22 -3.79
CA LEU A 16 2.41 7.11 -3.60
C LEU A 16 2.32 6.19 -4.83
N TYR A 17 2.10 6.73 -6.02
CA TYR A 17 1.91 5.89 -7.20
C TYR A 17 3.16 5.09 -7.60
N PRO A 18 4.39 5.67 -7.56
CA PRO A 18 5.60 4.88 -7.75
C PRO A 18 5.76 3.75 -6.72
N LEU A 19 5.40 4.00 -5.46
CA LEU A 19 5.43 2.99 -4.40
C LEU A 19 4.43 1.85 -4.69
N LEU A 20 3.16 2.17 -4.95
CA LEU A 20 2.14 1.18 -5.30
C LEU A 20 2.54 0.36 -6.53
N ASN A 21 3.15 1.01 -7.53
CA ASN A 21 3.64 0.32 -8.72
C ASN A 21 4.81 -0.61 -8.41
N ARG A 22 5.71 -0.24 -7.47
CA ARG A 22 6.80 -1.11 -7.01
C ARG A 22 6.25 -2.33 -6.26
N LEU A 23 5.32 -2.12 -5.32
CA LEU A 23 4.67 -3.21 -4.59
C LEU A 23 3.96 -4.19 -5.53
N ARG A 24 3.27 -3.68 -6.56
CA ARG A 24 2.62 -4.51 -7.57
C ARG A 24 3.62 -5.31 -8.40
N ARG A 25 4.74 -4.69 -8.82
CA ARG A 25 5.79 -5.40 -9.58
C ARG A 25 6.47 -6.49 -8.76
N GLY A 26 6.50 -6.35 -7.43
CA GLY A 26 6.99 -7.38 -6.51
C GLY A 26 5.96 -8.42 -6.10
N ASP A 27 4.77 -8.45 -6.73
CA ASP A 27 3.65 -9.34 -6.38
C ASP A 27 3.17 -9.24 -4.92
N LEU A 28 3.44 -8.10 -4.26
CA LEU A 28 3.01 -7.86 -2.89
C LEU A 28 1.58 -7.31 -2.83
N VAL A 29 1.13 -6.66 -3.90
CA VAL A 29 -0.25 -6.20 -4.04
C VAL A 29 -0.83 -6.59 -5.39
N SER A 30 -2.08 -7.05 -5.38
CA SER A 30 -2.90 -7.21 -6.58
C SER A 30 -3.67 -5.92 -6.88
N THR A 31 -4.09 -5.77 -8.13
CA THR A 31 -4.86 -4.61 -8.58
C THR A 31 -6.09 -5.03 -9.34
N GLU A 32 -7.22 -4.41 -9.01
CA GLU A 32 -8.50 -4.61 -9.69
C GLU A 32 -9.09 -3.26 -10.10
N TRP A 33 -9.70 -3.20 -11.27
CA TRP A 33 -10.50 -2.04 -11.65
C TRP A 33 -11.90 -2.19 -11.07
N GLN A 34 -12.32 -1.20 -10.29
CA GLN A 34 -13.67 -1.12 -9.76
C GLN A 34 -14.40 0.04 -10.41
N GLU A 35 -15.58 -0.24 -10.95
CA GLU A 35 -16.47 0.80 -11.44
C GLU A 35 -16.83 1.76 -10.31
N SER A 36 -16.90 3.04 -10.64
CA SER A 36 -17.25 4.09 -9.70
C SER A 36 -18.68 4.55 -10.03
N PRO A 37 -19.61 4.62 -9.05
CA PRO A 37 -21.00 5.05 -9.29
C PRO A 37 -21.11 6.43 -9.95
N SER A 38 -20.10 7.26 -9.73
CA SER A 38 -19.90 8.53 -10.41
C SER A 38 -18.40 8.73 -10.66
N GLY A 39 -18.02 8.84 -11.93
CA GLY A 39 -16.65 9.13 -12.36
C GLY A 39 -15.88 7.94 -12.95
N PRO A 40 -14.59 8.15 -13.29
CA PRO A 40 -13.75 7.13 -13.92
C PRO A 40 -13.54 5.91 -13.00
N PRO A 41 -13.30 4.72 -13.57
CA PRO A 41 -13.03 3.52 -12.80
C PRO A 41 -11.81 3.72 -11.90
N ARG A 42 -11.88 3.16 -10.69
CA ARG A 42 -10.83 3.27 -9.67
C ARG A 42 -10.01 1.99 -9.64
N LYS A 43 -8.70 2.12 -9.51
CA LYS A 43 -7.83 0.98 -9.26
C LYS A 43 -7.77 0.72 -7.77
N ILE A 44 -8.27 -0.44 -7.34
CA ILE A 44 -8.21 -0.91 -5.95
C ILE A 44 -7.01 -1.84 -5.80
N TYR A 45 -6.22 -1.60 -4.76
CA TYR A 45 -5.05 -2.40 -4.42
C TYR A 45 -5.38 -3.28 -3.21
N ARG A 46 -4.97 -4.54 -3.24
CA ARG A 46 -5.12 -5.47 -2.10
C ARG A 46 -3.84 -6.26 -1.89
N LEU A 47 -3.51 -6.57 -0.64
CA LEU A 47 -2.36 -7.44 -0.35
C LEU A 47 -2.59 -8.84 -0.94
N THR A 48 -1.57 -9.37 -1.61
CA THR A 48 -1.52 -10.78 -1.99
C THR A 48 -1.19 -11.65 -0.76
N ALA A 49 -1.15 -12.98 -0.95
CA ALA A 49 -0.63 -13.86 0.11
C ALA A 49 0.84 -13.56 0.41
N ALA A 50 1.66 -13.36 -0.62
CA ALA A 50 3.06 -12.96 -0.48
C ALA A 50 3.20 -11.59 0.22
N GLY A 51 2.36 -10.63 -0.16
CA GLY A 51 2.33 -9.31 0.48
C GLY A 51 2.00 -9.35 1.97
N ARG A 52 1.07 -10.23 2.38
CA ARG A 52 0.78 -10.43 3.81
C ARG A 52 1.97 -11.02 4.56
N GLY A 53 2.63 -12.03 4.00
CA GLY A 53 3.84 -12.61 4.60
C GLY A 53 4.95 -11.56 4.77
N HIS A 54 5.22 -10.79 3.72
CA HIS A 54 6.23 -9.74 3.76
C HIS A 54 5.90 -8.63 4.77
N LEU A 55 4.62 -8.26 4.90
CA LEU A 55 4.19 -7.30 5.92
C LEU A 55 4.46 -7.83 7.34
N THR A 56 4.19 -9.11 7.61
CA THR A 56 4.50 -9.72 8.90
C THR A 56 6.00 -9.66 9.20
N GLU A 57 6.85 -10.01 8.24
CA GLU A 57 8.31 -9.94 8.40
C GLU A 57 8.79 -8.52 8.74
N LEU A 58 8.26 -7.50 8.06
CA LEU A 58 8.58 -6.10 8.31
C LEU A 58 8.15 -5.64 9.71
N ILE A 59 6.96 -6.05 10.15
CA ILE A 59 6.47 -5.72 11.50
C ILE A 59 7.38 -6.36 12.54
N ASP A 60 7.71 -7.64 12.37
CA ASP A 60 8.56 -8.37 13.32
C ASP A 60 9.97 -7.76 13.37
N GLU A 61 10.53 -7.35 12.24
CA GLU A 61 11.81 -6.65 12.17
C GLU A 61 11.76 -5.31 12.89
N TRP A 62 10.73 -4.51 12.63
CA TRP A 62 10.53 -3.23 13.29
C TRP A 62 10.41 -3.39 14.80
N SER A 63 9.63 -4.37 15.28
CA SER A 63 9.48 -4.65 16.71
C SER A 63 10.81 -5.02 17.37
N ARG A 64 11.68 -5.78 16.69
CA ARG A 64 13.02 -6.11 17.20
C ARG A 64 13.89 -4.87 17.33
N ILE A 65 13.87 -3.99 16.32
CA ILE A 65 14.64 -2.73 16.34
C ILE A 65 14.13 -1.83 17.47
N ALA A 66 12.81 -1.65 17.56
CA ALA A 66 12.19 -0.80 18.57
C ALA A 66 12.42 -1.29 20.01
N ALA A 67 12.54 -2.60 20.23
CA ALA A 67 12.84 -3.19 21.53
C ALA A 67 14.32 -3.11 21.92
N ALA A 68 15.21 -2.81 20.96
CA ALA A 68 16.66 -2.72 21.19
C ALA A 68 17.14 -1.29 21.49
N VAL A 69 16.23 -0.30 21.47
CA VAL A 69 16.47 1.12 21.79
C VAL A 69 15.91 1.42 23.18
#